data_AF-A0A964F842-F1
#
_entry.id   AF-A0A964F842-F1
#
_cell.length_a   1.000
_cell.length_b   1.000
_cell.length_c   1.000
_cell.angle_alpha   90.00
_cell.angle_beta   90.00
_cell.angle_gamma   90.00
#
_symmetry.space_group_name_H-M   'P 1'
#
loop_
_entity.id
_entity.type
_entity.pdbx_description
1 polymer ?
#
loop_
_entity_poly.entity_id
_entity_poly.type
_entity_poly.pdbx_seq_one_letter_code
_entity_poly.pdbx_strand_id
1 'polypeptide(L)'
;MIHAGNFMRAAAIGCSAAFMAALATVPASAAERWGVTGSGTSANLTDCKNCDREMNVIIECKGAGRPANMMIMGAAANEGRVGAIDPVTIRIDGQTFNINANTMEMGAIGFLPQINLNPTDNLVEAMKSGSSMRVTYKGRTTSIRLSGSRAGFDAFSRQCGWGGGFAAAPQQSPTTFVPAQQPQQGPTTFVPQGQQPTFQPPMQQPPMQQPMMPQGGQPTFVPPAQMPMQQGQMPMQQPMMPQGGQPTFVPPAQQPPMQQPMMPQTGQPAFVPPTQMPMQQGQMPMQQPMMPQGQMPMQQPMQPAANDDGTTWYTTSFMDAATGEQQTQLIFGIPESDALMFNAQCKMGPAGRGIVTDFIIDTLGQPAGSPVQVSVQSFSNRAQLPGQVFQDSEEYAGIRTEIPLNDPVWNIFRSDDNIALAVIGATQASQIDAANKPAVSDFLQACQTRLASGGAGQPPFQQPGMPTQMPMQPGMPTMPTQQPMMPQGQTGGATQAFTYSCTDGSTLSGRIETAGNTEIAYVTHAGRAEVPLIAAASTVGKTYSNGQQTLTVLQGAAQYTTGGTALLCQ
;
A
#
# COMPACT_ATOMS: atom_id res chain seq x y z
N MET A 1 -78.14 5.53 -72.75
CA MET A 1 -77.74 5.26 -74.15
C MET A 1 -76.41 5.97 -74.40
N ILE A 2 -75.37 5.21 -74.82
CA ILE A 2 -74.29 5.61 -75.77
C ILE A 2 -73.36 6.77 -75.32
N HIS A 3 -72.03 6.77 -75.41
CA HIS A 3 -70.92 5.84 -75.63
C HIS A 3 -69.64 6.71 -75.49
N ALA A 4 -68.53 6.08 -75.08
CA ALA A 4 -67.14 6.29 -75.52
C ALA A 4 -66.45 7.69 -75.49
N GLY A 5 -65.16 7.69 -75.12
CA GLY A 5 -64.16 8.52 -75.81
C GLY A 5 -63.00 9.15 -75.01
N ASN A 6 -61.98 8.34 -74.70
CA ASN A 6 -60.53 8.59 -74.52
C ASN A 6 -59.83 9.98 -74.59
N PHE A 7 -58.66 10.00 -73.89
CA PHE A 7 -57.39 10.72 -74.13
C PHE A 7 -57.19 12.15 -73.56
N MET A 8 -56.42 12.30 -72.47
CA MET A 8 -54.99 12.71 -72.46
C MET A 8 -54.48 13.18 -71.06
N ARG A 9 -53.30 12.65 -70.68
CA ARG A 9 -52.17 13.24 -69.92
C ARG A 9 -52.43 14.27 -68.79
N ALA A 10 -51.94 13.98 -67.57
CA ALA A 10 -50.72 14.58 -66.99
C ALA A 10 -50.67 14.51 -65.44
N ALA A 11 -49.42 14.41 -64.94
CA ALA A 11 -48.94 14.73 -63.59
C ALA A 11 -49.35 13.82 -62.41
N ALA A 12 -48.52 12.79 -62.19
CA ALA A 12 -48.31 12.21 -60.87
C ALA A 12 -47.46 13.18 -60.02
N ILE A 13 -48.02 13.68 -58.91
CA ILE A 13 -47.25 14.28 -57.81
C ILE A 13 -47.22 13.23 -56.71
N GLY A 14 -46.10 12.50 -56.66
CA GLY A 14 -45.81 11.56 -55.58
C GLY A 14 -45.49 12.33 -54.30
N CYS A 15 -46.33 12.13 -53.29
CA CYS A 15 -46.05 12.55 -51.92
C CYS A 15 -44.97 11.60 -51.37
N SER A 16 -43.70 12.03 -51.42
CA SER A 16 -42.60 11.33 -50.77
C SER A 16 -42.64 11.65 -49.28
N ALA A 17 -43.11 10.70 -48.47
CA ALA A 17 -42.90 10.72 -47.04
C ALA A 17 -41.41 10.52 -46.76
N ALA A 18 -40.71 11.62 -46.46
CA ALA A 18 -39.33 11.57 -45.99
C ALA A 18 -39.29 10.95 -44.59
N PHE A 19 -38.87 9.69 -44.51
CA PHE A 19 -38.44 9.03 -43.28
C PHE A 19 -37.12 9.70 -42.83
N MET A 20 -37.22 10.75 -42.03
CA MET A 20 -36.07 11.32 -41.32
C MET A 20 -35.68 10.35 -40.21
N ALA A 21 -34.76 9.42 -40.50
CA ALA A 21 -34.01 8.71 -39.49
C ALA A 21 -33.16 9.72 -38.73
N ALA A 22 -33.66 10.21 -37.60
CA ALA A 22 -32.86 10.95 -36.65
C ALA A 22 -31.77 9.99 -36.13
N LEU A 23 -30.55 10.14 -36.64
CA LEU A 23 -29.34 9.62 -36.02
C LEU A 23 -29.19 10.35 -34.68
N ALA A 24 -29.83 9.82 -33.64
CA ALA A 24 -29.51 10.19 -32.28
C ALA A 24 -28.03 9.81 -32.07
N THR A 25 -27.17 10.81 -32.00
CA THR A 25 -25.83 10.66 -31.45
C THR A 25 -26.00 10.22 -30.00
N VAL A 26 -25.86 8.92 -29.76
CA VAL A 26 -25.77 8.38 -28.41
C VAL A 26 -24.53 9.04 -27.78
N PRO A 27 -24.66 9.80 -26.68
CA PRO A 27 -23.52 10.42 -26.06
C PRO A 27 -22.49 9.33 -25.71
N ALA A 28 -21.24 9.57 -26.08
CA ALA A 28 -20.13 8.68 -25.81
C ALA A 28 -20.09 8.30 -24.33
N SER A 29 -20.21 6.99 -24.07
CA SER A 29 -19.90 6.28 -22.82
C SER A 29 -20.26 7.01 -21.52
N ALA A 30 -21.44 6.72 -20.96
CA ALA A 30 -21.57 6.71 -19.51
C ALA A 30 -20.49 5.75 -18.98
N ALA A 31 -19.39 6.33 -18.48
CA ALA A 31 -18.18 5.60 -18.16
C ALA A 31 -18.49 4.43 -17.22
N GLU A 32 -18.17 3.22 -17.67
CA GLU A 32 -18.23 2.01 -16.85
C GLU A 32 -17.39 2.26 -15.59
N ARG A 33 -18.08 2.40 -14.45
CA ARG A 33 -17.42 2.71 -13.18
C ARG A 33 -16.71 1.48 -12.64
N TRP A 34 -17.26 0.29 -12.86
CA TRP A 34 -16.72 -0.95 -12.30
C TRP A 34 -15.58 -1.50 -13.15
N GLY A 35 -14.48 -1.88 -12.49
CA GLY A 35 -13.27 -2.40 -13.11
C GLY A 35 -12.84 -3.73 -12.51
N VAL A 36 -12.12 -4.55 -13.28
CA VAL A 36 -11.47 -5.76 -12.78
C VAL A 36 -9.98 -5.67 -13.02
N THR A 37 -9.20 -5.93 -11.98
CA THR A 37 -7.73 -6.03 -12.04
C THR A 37 -7.28 -7.43 -11.59
N GLY A 38 -6.09 -7.85 -12.02
CA GLY A 38 -5.54 -9.17 -11.71
C GLY A 38 -6.11 -10.32 -12.56
N SER A 39 -5.80 -11.55 -12.17
CA SER A 39 -6.31 -12.78 -12.81
C SER A 39 -6.23 -13.99 -11.86
N GLY A 40 -7.00 -15.05 -12.16
CA GLY A 40 -7.02 -16.26 -11.34
C GLY A 40 -7.45 -15.97 -9.90
N THR A 41 -6.74 -16.53 -8.93
CA THR A 41 -7.00 -16.34 -7.49
C THR A 41 -6.70 -14.93 -6.98
N SER A 42 -6.19 -14.03 -7.82
CA SER A 42 -5.82 -12.65 -7.45
C SER A 42 -6.70 -11.58 -8.12
N ALA A 43 -7.76 -11.99 -8.82
CA ALA A 43 -8.66 -11.04 -9.46
C ALA A 43 -9.42 -10.21 -8.41
N ASN A 44 -9.51 -8.90 -8.64
CA ASN A 44 -10.24 -7.95 -7.80
C ASN A 44 -11.23 -7.17 -8.67
N LEU A 45 -12.50 -7.14 -8.24
CA LEU A 45 -13.54 -6.29 -8.82
C LEU A 45 -13.76 -5.07 -7.92
N THR A 46 -13.69 -3.89 -8.50
CA THR A 46 -13.79 -2.62 -7.77
C THR A 46 -14.86 -1.71 -8.40
N ASP A 47 -15.46 -0.82 -7.61
CA ASP A 47 -16.45 0.16 -8.09
C ASP A 47 -15.82 1.41 -8.75
N CYS A 48 -14.56 1.31 -9.20
CA CYS A 48 -13.83 2.32 -9.96
C CYS A 48 -12.85 1.63 -10.94
N LYS A 49 -12.55 2.30 -12.06
CA LYS A 49 -11.63 1.77 -13.09
C LYS A 49 -10.19 2.30 -12.92
N ASN A 50 -10.04 3.54 -12.45
CA ASN A 50 -8.78 4.24 -12.18
C ASN A 50 -8.87 4.86 -10.78
N CYS A 51 -8.70 4.03 -9.76
CA CYS A 51 -9.06 4.35 -8.39
C CYS A 51 -7.98 5.18 -7.67
N ASP A 52 -7.70 6.40 -8.14
CA ASP A 52 -6.66 7.20 -7.49
C ASP A 52 -7.12 7.73 -6.12
N ARG A 53 -8.44 7.77 -5.83
CA ARG A 53 -8.96 8.40 -4.60
C ARG A 53 -10.20 7.80 -3.94
N GLU A 54 -11.03 6.99 -4.62
CA GLU A 54 -12.29 6.53 -4.02
C GLU A 54 -12.70 5.12 -4.46
N MET A 55 -12.21 4.10 -3.74
CA MET A 55 -12.78 2.76 -3.77
C MET A 55 -13.80 2.64 -2.62
N ASN A 56 -15.04 2.28 -2.92
CA ASN A 56 -16.05 2.01 -1.90
C ASN A 56 -16.25 0.51 -1.68
N VAL A 57 -16.02 -0.29 -2.72
CA VAL A 57 -16.20 -1.75 -2.71
C VAL A 57 -15.03 -2.42 -3.40
N ILE A 58 -14.46 -3.44 -2.74
CA ILE A 58 -13.55 -4.41 -3.35
C ILE A 58 -14.17 -5.80 -3.20
N ILE A 59 -14.17 -6.58 -4.28
CA ILE A 59 -14.53 -8.00 -4.28
C ILE A 59 -13.32 -8.79 -4.72
N GLU A 60 -12.72 -9.52 -3.77
CA GLU A 60 -11.50 -10.30 -3.95
C GLU A 60 -11.84 -11.76 -4.28
N CYS A 61 -11.22 -12.27 -5.35
CA CYS A 61 -11.31 -13.67 -5.73
C CYS A 61 -10.61 -14.57 -4.70
N LYS A 62 -11.25 -15.69 -4.30
CA LYS A 62 -10.60 -16.74 -3.49
C LYS A 62 -10.36 -18.05 -4.26
N GLY A 63 -10.47 -17.97 -5.58
CA GLY A 63 -10.33 -19.08 -6.52
C GLY A 63 -11.65 -19.53 -7.14
N ALA A 64 -11.54 -20.32 -8.21
CA ALA A 64 -12.69 -20.79 -8.99
C ALA A 64 -13.70 -21.55 -8.11
N GLY A 65 -14.98 -21.20 -8.25
CA GLY A 65 -16.09 -21.81 -7.50
C GLY A 65 -16.12 -21.50 -5.99
N ARG A 66 -15.15 -20.77 -5.43
CA ARG A 66 -15.16 -20.39 -4.01
C ARG A 66 -15.90 -19.06 -3.80
N PRO A 67 -16.49 -18.83 -2.61
CA PRO A 67 -17.06 -17.52 -2.28
C PRO A 67 -15.98 -16.42 -2.41
N ALA A 68 -16.33 -15.28 -2.98
CA ALA A 68 -15.45 -14.12 -3.03
C ALA A 68 -15.56 -13.33 -1.72
N ASN A 69 -14.52 -12.58 -1.36
CA ASN A 69 -14.57 -11.69 -0.21
C ASN A 69 -14.94 -10.29 -0.65
N MET A 70 -16.12 -9.81 -0.25
CA MET A 70 -16.57 -8.44 -0.50
C MET A 70 -16.26 -7.56 0.72
N MET A 71 -15.48 -6.51 0.52
CA MET A 71 -15.14 -5.49 1.52
C MET A 71 -15.79 -4.17 1.12
N ILE A 72 -16.49 -3.51 2.05
CA ILE A 72 -17.23 -2.27 1.79
C ILE A 72 -16.56 -1.11 2.54
N MET A 73 -15.46 -0.60 2.00
CA MET A 73 -14.67 0.49 2.58
C MET A 73 -15.47 1.77 2.77
N GLY A 74 -16.39 2.08 1.84
CA GLY A 74 -17.25 3.26 1.97
C GLY A 74 -18.17 3.23 3.20
N ALA A 75 -18.34 2.06 3.84
CA ALA A 75 -19.13 1.87 5.05
C ALA A 75 -18.27 1.77 6.33
N ALA A 76 -16.95 2.00 6.26
CA ALA A 76 -16.05 1.86 7.42
C ALA A 76 -16.47 2.74 8.61
N ALA A 77 -16.35 2.19 9.81
CA ALA A 77 -16.67 2.82 11.08
C ALA A 77 -15.39 3.08 11.89
N ASN A 78 -15.42 4.13 12.72
CA ASN A 78 -14.27 4.49 13.56
C ASN A 78 -14.10 3.54 14.76
N GLU A 79 -15.16 2.79 15.09
CA GLU A 79 -15.20 1.89 16.24
C GLU A 79 -15.60 0.48 15.81
N GLY A 80 -14.92 -0.51 16.38
CA GLY A 80 -15.20 -1.90 16.12
C GLY A 80 -14.26 -2.83 16.86
N ARG A 81 -14.42 -4.12 16.58
CA ARG A 81 -13.55 -5.16 17.10
C ARG A 81 -13.27 -6.13 15.96
N VAL A 82 -12.00 -6.34 15.64
CA VAL A 82 -11.57 -7.31 14.62
C VAL A 82 -12.16 -8.69 14.93
N GLY A 83 -12.73 -9.33 13.91
CA GLY A 83 -13.39 -10.62 14.01
C GLY A 83 -14.81 -10.59 14.61
N ALA A 84 -15.33 -9.43 15.02
CA ALA A 84 -16.73 -9.33 15.44
C ALA A 84 -17.67 -9.55 14.26
N ILE A 85 -18.72 -10.32 14.47
CA ILE A 85 -19.79 -10.53 13.48
C ILE A 85 -20.85 -9.46 13.74
N ASP A 86 -20.94 -8.48 12.84
CA ASP A 86 -21.82 -7.33 12.97
C ASP A 86 -22.84 -7.29 11.79
N PRO A 87 -24.08 -6.84 12.02
CA PRO A 87 -25.10 -6.78 10.97
C PRO A 87 -24.81 -5.65 9.98
N VAL A 88 -24.99 -5.96 8.69
CA VAL A 88 -24.94 -5.02 7.57
C VAL A 88 -26.28 -5.06 6.84
N THR A 89 -26.86 -3.89 6.61
CA THR A 89 -28.07 -3.74 5.78
C THR A 89 -27.68 -3.16 4.42
N ILE A 90 -27.90 -3.93 3.36
CA ILE A 90 -27.66 -3.51 1.97
C ILE A 90 -29.02 -3.33 1.29
N ARG A 91 -29.25 -2.17 0.67
CA ARG A 91 -30.48 -1.89 -0.10
C ARG A 91 -30.14 -1.62 -1.55
N ILE A 92 -30.72 -2.39 -2.47
CA ILE A 92 -30.50 -2.24 -3.92
C ILE A 92 -31.87 -2.11 -4.57
N ASP A 93 -32.14 -0.96 -5.19
CA ASP A 93 -33.40 -0.67 -5.90
C ASP A 93 -34.68 -1.11 -5.15
N GLY A 94 -34.71 -0.89 -3.83
CA GLY A 94 -35.84 -1.23 -2.96
C GLY A 94 -35.78 -2.63 -2.33
N GLN A 95 -34.98 -3.55 -2.87
CA GLN A 95 -34.68 -4.82 -2.21
C GLN A 95 -33.75 -4.58 -1.02
N THR A 96 -33.98 -5.28 0.09
CA THR A 96 -33.19 -5.14 1.32
C THR A 96 -32.61 -6.49 1.71
N PHE A 97 -31.29 -6.53 1.90
CA PHE A 97 -30.50 -7.69 2.31
C PHE A 97 -29.90 -7.39 3.69
N ASN A 98 -30.19 -8.23 4.68
CA ASN A 98 -29.58 -8.15 6.01
C ASN A 98 -28.59 -9.29 6.15
N ILE A 99 -27.31 -8.97 6.25
CA ILE A 99 -26.21 -9.93 6.20
C ILE A 99 -25.34 -9.74 7.43
N ASN A 100 -24.89 -10.84 8.04
CA ASN A 100 -23.88 -10.79 9.08
C ASN A 100 -22.50 -10.74 8.42
N ALA A 101 -21.73 -9.69 8.70
CA ALA A 101 -20.40 -9.49 8.15
C ALA A 101 -19.34 -9.63 9.25
N ASN A 102 -18.17 -10.17 8.88
CA ASN A 102 -17.00 -10.12 9.74
C ASN A 102 -16.45 -8.70 9.73
N THR A 103 -16.16 -8.15 10.90
CA THR A 103 -15.51 -6.86 11.05
C THR A 103 -14.01 -7.04 10.91
N MET A 104 -13.39 -6.30 10.01
CA MET A 104 -11.94 -6.22 9.87
C MET A 104 -11.48 -4.78 10.05
N GLU A 105 -10.26 -4.60 10.55
CA GLU A 105 -9.63 -3.29 10.69
C GLU A 105 -8.65 -3.08 9.55
N MET A 106 -8.65 -1.88 8.97
CA MET A 106 -7.80 -1.50 7.84
C MET A 106 -7.15 -0.16 8.13
N GLY A 107 -6.23 -0.13 9.10
CA GLY A 107 -5.44 1.03 9.46
C GLY A 107 -6.28 2.31 9.59
N ALA A 108 -5.86 3.37 8.88
CA ALA A 108 -6.52 4.68 8.90
C ALA A 108 -7.97 4.70 8.35
N ILE A 109 -8.38 3.68 7.57
CA ILE A 109 -9.77 3.57 7.07
C ILE A 109 -10.73 3.17 8.21
N GLY A 110 -10.23 2.47 9.24
CA GLY A 110 -11.01 2.01 10.38
C GLY A 110 -11.57 0.59 10.22
N PHE A 111 -12.73 0.33 10.82
CA PHE A 111 -13.36 -0.98 10.87
C PHE A 111 -14.43 -1.13 9.78
N LEU A 112 -14.26 -2.08 8.87
CA LEU A 112 -15.17 -2.28 7.74
C LEU A 112 -15.79 -3.69 7.73
N PRO A 113 -16.98 -3.86 7.13
CA PRO A 113 -17.62 -5.15 7.00
C PRO A 113 -17.02 -5.94 5.82
N GLN A 114 -16.69 -7.20 6.09
CA GLN A 114 -16.30 -8.22 5.12
C GLN A 114 -17.40 -9.28 5.00
N ILE A 115 -17.88 -9.49 3.78
CA ILE A 115 -18.97 -10.42 3.46
C ILE A 115 -18.43 -11.50 2.52
N ASN A 116 -18.74 -12.76 2.81
CA ASN A 116 -18.51 -13.86 1.88
C ASN A 116 -19.64 -13.86 0.85
N LEU A 117 -19.29 -13.70 -0.43
CA LEU A 117 -20.21 -13.56 -1.55
C LEU A 117 -20.16 -14.83 -2.41
N ASN A 118 -21.21 -15.66 -2.35
CA ASN A 118 -21.35 -16.79 -3.26
C ASN A 118 -21.82 -16.29 -4.63
N PRO A 119 -21.35 -16.90 -5.74
CA PRO A 119 -21.75 -16.48 -7.09
C PRO A 119 -23.26 -16.64 -7.35
N THR A 120 -23.94 -17.48 -6.58
CA THR A 120 -25.38 -17.74 -6.67
C THR A 120 -26.22 -16.93 -5.66
N ASP A 121 -25.61 -16.04 -4.87
CA ASP A 121 -26.35 -15.26 -3.90
C ASP A 121 -27.28 -14.25 -4.61
N ASN A 122 -28.52 -14.12 -4.12
CA ASN A 122 -29.47 -13.13 -4.64
C ASN A 122 -28.93 -11.69 -4.58
N LEU A 123 -28.01 -11.41 -3.65
CA LEU A 123 -27.31 -10.13 -3.57
C LEU A 123 -26.48 -9.86 -4.84
N VAL A 124 -25.80 -10.87 -5.39
CA VAL A 124 -24.97 -10.74 -6.60
C VAL A 124 -25.83 -10.34 -7.79
N GLU A 125 -26.95 -11.05 -8.00
CA GLU A 125 -27.86 -10.71 -9.09
C GLU A 125 -28.47 -9.32 -8.91
N ALA A 126 -28.83 -8.92 -7.69
CA ALA A 126 -29.26 -7.56 -7.40
C ALA A 126 -28.17 -6.52 -7.69
N MET A 127 -26.91 -6.79 -7.35
CA MET A 127 -25.79 -5.91 -7.68
C MET A 127 -25.55 -5.82 -9.20
N LYS A 128 -25.78 -6.90 -9.96
CA LYS A 128 -25.64 -6.96 -11.42
C LYS A 128 -26.80 -6.30 -12.18
N SER A 129 -28.00 -6.24 -11.61
CA SER A 129 -29.17 -5.62 -12.26
C SER A 129 -29.52 -4.25 -11.72
N GLY A 130 -29.06 -3.92 -10.52
CA GLY A 130 -29.43 -2.70 -9.81
C GLY A 130 -28.79 -1.44 -10.37
N SER A 131 -29.35 -0.29 -10.00
CA SER A 131 -28.84 1.03 -10.36
C SER A 131 -28.01 1.66 -9.24
N SER A 132 -28.39 1.41 -7.99
CA SER A 132 -27.72 1.94 -6.80
C SER A 132 -27.77 0.98 -5.63
N MET A 133 -26.71 0.97 -4.83
CA MET A 133 -26.59 0.18 -3.62
C MET A 133 -26.35 1.10 -2.43
N ARG A 134 -27.22 1.04 -1.42
CA ARG A 134 -27.05 1.74 -0.14
C ARG A 134 -26.66 0.75 0.93
N VAL A 135 -25.51 0.95 1.57
CA VAL A 135 -25.01 0.07 2.62
C VAL A 135 -25.09 0.81 3.95
N THR A 136 -25.60 0.16 4.99
CA THR A 136 -25.61 0.66 6.37
C THR A 136 -24.87 -0.33 7.27
N TYR A 137 -23.86 0.17 7.98
CA TYR A 137 -23.03 -0.59 8.91
C TYR A 137 -22.69 0.31 10.11
N LYS A 138 -22.94 -0.17 11.33
CA LYS A 138 -22.72 0.58 12.59
C LYS A 138 -23.23 2.03 12.56
N GLY A 139 -24.44 2.22 12.01
CA GLY A 139 -25.08 3.53 11.90
C GLY A 139 -24.55 4.43 10.79
N ARG A 140 -23.45 4.08 10.12
CA ARG A 140 -22.94 4.78 8.93
C ARG A 140 -23.62 4.25 7.68
N THR A 141 -23.95 5.16 6.77
CA THR A 141 -24.58 4.82 5.50
C THR A 141 -23.78 5.39 4.33
N THR A 142 -23.50 4.55 3.34
CA THR A 142 -22.88 4.96 2.06
C THR A 142 -23.75 4.55 0.88
N SER A 143 -23.61 5.24 -0.25
CA SER A 143 -24.32 4.94 -1.48
C SER A 143 -23.33 4.76 -2.64
N ILE A 144 -23.44 3.62 -3.31
CA ILE A 144 -22.55 3.16 -4.37
C ILE A 144 -23.37 3.03 -5.65
N ARG A 145 -22.85 3.57 -6.76
CA ARG A 145 -23.50 3.44 -8.08
C ARG A 145 -23.18 2.08 -8.68
N LEU A 146 -24.20 1.39 -9.21
CA LEU A 146 -24.05 0.09 -9.84
C LEU A 146 -23.97 0.17 -11.37
N SER A 147 -23.87 1.38 -11.94
CA SER A 147 -23.70 1.55 -13.39
C SER A 147 -22.41 0.87 -13.89
N GLY A 148 -22.57 -0.16 -14.74
CA GLY A 148 -21.46 -0.97 -15.25
C GLY A 148 -21.10 -2.19 -14.38
N SER A 149 -21.74 -2.38 -13.23
CA SER A 149 -21.46 -3.50 -12.32
C SER A 149 -21.60 -4.85 -13.02
N ARG A 150 -22.63 -5.03 -13.86
CA ARG A 150 -22.86 -6.26 -14.63
C ARG A 150 -21.64 -6.67 -15.44
N ALA A 151 -21.10 -5.74 -16.23
CA ALA A 151 -19.92 -5.99 -17.06
C ALA A 151 -18.69 -6.31 -16.19
N GLY A 152 -18.53 -5.61 -15.06
CA GLY A 152 -17.49 -5.88 -14.07
C GLY A 152 -17.61 -7.29 -13.46
N PHE A 153 -18.79 -7.68 -12.98
CA PHE A 153 -19.05 -9.02 -12.45
C PHE A 153 -18.85 -10.11 -13.51
N ASP A 154 -19.29 -9.90 -14.74
CA ASP A 154 -19.10 -10.87 -15.82
C ASP A 154 -17.60 -11.02 -16.17
N ALA A 155 -16.84 -9.93 -16.16
CA ALA A 155 -15.38 -9.96 -16.33
C ALA A 155 -14.68 -10.65 -15.15
N PHE A 156 -15.10 -10.35 -13.91
CA PHE A 156 -14.59 -10.95 -12.70
C PHE A 156 -14.84 -12.46 -12.67
N SER A 157 -16.05 -12.91 -13.01
CA SER A 157 -16.39 -14.32 -13.17
C SER A 157 -15.48 -15.02 -14.18
N ARG A 158 -15.21 -14.41 -15.35
CA ARG A 158 -14.31 -14.98 -16.35
C ARG A 158 -12.86 -15.09 -15.86
N GLN A 159 -12.34 -14.06 -15.17
CA GLN A 159 -10.95 -14.01 -14.73
C GLN A 159 -10.69 -14.88 -13.48
N CYS A 160 -11.64 -14.90 -12.53
CA CYS A 160 -11.53 -15.66 -11.28
C CYS A 160 -11.99 -17.13 -11.42
N GLY A 161 -12.80 -17.45 -12.43
CA GLY A 161 -13.58 -18.70 -12.45
C GLY A 161 -14.72 -18.69 -11.41
N TRP A 162 -15.14 -17.50 -10.98
CA TRP A 162 -16.19 -17.30 -9.98
C TRP A 162 -17.56 -17.60 -10.62
N GLY A 163 -18.21 -18.67 -10.18
CA GLY A 163 -19.42 -19.21 -10.82
C GLY A 163 -19.29 -20.63 -11.38
N GLY A 164 -18.15 -21.31 -11.17
CA GLY A 164 -18.05 -22.75 -11.40
C GLY A 164 -17.56 -23.19 -12.78
N GLY A 165 -16.98 -22.29 -13.56
CA GLY A 165 -16.28 -22.68 -14.79
C GLY A 165 -15.44 -21.54 -15.34
N PHE A 166 -14.18 -21.84 -15.66
CA PHE A 166 -13.55 -21.13 -16.76
C PHE A 166 -14.35 -21.51 -17.99
N ALA A 167 -15.18 -20.61 -18.50
CA ALA A 167 -15.72 -20.81 -19.84
C ALA A 167 -14.51 -21.08 -20.73
N ALA A 168 -14.44 -22.28 -21.33
CA ALA A 168 -13.40 -22.60 -22.29
C ALA A 168 -13.32 -21.41 -23.24
N ALA A 169 -12.13 -20.79 -23.35
CA ALA A 169 -11.95 -19.64 -24.22
C ALA A 169 -12.61 -19.97 -25.56
N PRO A 170 -13.45 -19.09 -26.14
CA PRO A 170 -14.09 -19.39 -27.40
C PRO A 170 -12.99 -19.83 -28.36
N GLN A 171 -13.00 -21.11 -28.73
CA GLN A 171 -12.12 -21.61 -29.77
C GLN A 171 -12.46 -20.76 -30.97
N GLN A 172 -11.59 -19.81 -31.31
CA GLN A 172 -11.65 -19.15 -32.58
C GLN A 172 -11.56 -20.29 -33.59
N SER A 173 -12.69 -20.61 -34.24
CA SER A 173 -12.71 -21.57 -35.33
C SER A 173 -11.56 -21.21 -36.26
N PRO A 174 -10.68 -22.15 -36.65
CA PRO A 174 -9.60 -21.86 -37.57
C PRO A 174 -10.23 -21.18 -38.78
N THR A 175 -9.87 -19.92 -39.00
CA THR A 175 -10.29 -19.21 -40.19
C THR A 175 -9.66 -19.98 -41.34
N THR A 176 -10.47 -20.75 -42.07
CA THR A 176 -10.06 -21.40 -43.31
C THR A 176 -9.49 -20.30 -44.18
N PHE A 177 -8.16 -20.33 -44.35
CA PHE A 177 -7.45 -19.46 -45.27
C PHE A 177 -7.94 -19.85 -46.67
N VAL A 178 -8.90 -19.10 -47.21
CA VAL A 178 -9.25 -19.17 -48.62
C VAL A 178 -8.16 -18.40 -49.35
N PRO A 179 -7.28 -19.04 -50.14
CA PRO A 179 -6.31 -18.30 -50.93
C PRO A 179 -7.06 -17.39 -51.89
N ALA A 180 -6.72 -16.09 -51.85
CA ALA A 180 -7.24 -15.10 -52.76
C ALA A 180 -6.93 -15.53 -54.21
N GLN A 181 -7.99 -15.75 -54.99
CA GLN A 181 -7.90 -15.92 -56.43
C GLN A 181 -7.30 -14.64 -57.03
N GLN A 182 -6.14 -14.78 -57.68
CA GLN A 182 -5.55 -13.75 -58.53
C GLN A 182 -6.51 -13.47 -59.71
N PRO A 183 -6.74 -12.20 -60.06
CA PRO A 183 -7.49 -11.87 -61.27
C PRO A 183 -6.73 -12.33 -62.52
N GLN A 184 -7.42 -13.07 -63.39
CA GLN A 184 -6.97 -13.43 -64.72
C GLN A 184 -6.61 -12.17 -65.51
N GLN A 185 -5.36 -12.05 -65.93
CA GLN A 185 -4.94 -11.17 -67.02
C GLN A 185 -4.69 -12.00 -68.27
N GLY A 186 -5.23 -11.53 -69.39
CA GLY A 186 -5.25 -12.19 -70.70
C GLY A 186 -3.89 -12.27 -71.40
N PRO A 187 -3.88 -12.85 -72.61
CA PRO A 187 -2.67 -13.38 -73.23
C PRO A 187 -1.93 -12.34 -74.06
N THR A 188 -0.63 -12.17 -73.80
CA THR A 188 0.30 -11.57 -74.76
C THR A 188 1.65 -12.30 -74.76
N THR A 189 1.84 -13.03 -75.85
CA THR A 189 3.05 -13.10 -76.69
C THR A 189 4.38 -13.53 -76.05
N PHE A 190 4.76 -14.77 -76.36
CA PHE A 190 6.09 -15.34 -76.27
C PHE A 190 7.08 -14.67 -77.24
N VAL A 191 8.24 -14.23 -76.74
CA VAL A 191 9.51 -14.17 -77.49
C VAL A 191 10.65 -14.57 -76.53
N PRO A 192 11.62 -15.42 -76.95
CA PRO A 192 12.64 -15.99 -76.07
C PRO A 192 13.95 -15.22 -76.15
N GLN A 193 14.73 -15.17 -75.06
CA GLN A 193 16.16 -15.53 -75.00
C GLN A 193 16.78 -15.12 -73.66
N GLY A 194 17.69 -15.97 -73.19
CA GLY A 194 18.26 -15.96 -71.85
C GLY A 194 19.23 -14.82 -71.56
N GLN A 195 19.44 -14.64 -70.26
CA GLN A 195 20.70 -14.24 -69.63
C GLN A 195 20.48 -14.25 -68.11
N GLN A 196 21.31 -15.00 -67.38
CA GLN A 196 21.40 -14.92 -65.92
C GLN A 196 22.06 -13.60 -65.52
N PRO A 197 21.53 -12.85 -64.53
CA PRO A 197 22.32 -11.86 -63.82
C PRO A 197 22.86 -12.43 -62.51
N THR A 198 24.18 -12.32 -62.40
CA THR A 198 24.98 -12.42 -61.19
C THR A 198 24.55 -11.37 -60.15
N PHE A 199 24.47 -11.79 -58.88
CA PHE A 199 24.30 -10.88 -57.74
C PHE A 199 25.61 -10.10 -57.50
N GLN A 200 25.57 -8.78 -57.69
CA GLN A 200 26.56 -7.84 -57.15
C GLN A 200 26.05 -7.25 -55.82
N PRO A 201 26.87 -7.23 -54.75
CA PRO A 201 26.52 -6.53 -53.52
C PRO A 201 26.57 -5.00 -53.70
N PRO A 202 25.70 -4.23 -53.04
CA PRO A 202 25.66 -2.78 -53.21
C PRO A 202 26.89 -2.09 -52.62
N MET A 203 27.41 -1.15 -53.40
CA MET A 203 28.52 -0.26 -53.08
C MET A 203 28.23 0.63 -51.87
N GLN A 204 29.32 0.92 -51.15
CA GLN A 204 29.44 1.84 -50.04
C GLN A 204 29.05 3.27 -50.44
N GLN A 205 28.29 3.93 -49.58
CA GLN A 205 28.02 5.38 -49.69
C GLN A 205 29.27 6.18 -49.29
N PRO A 206 29.57 7.30 -49.97
CA PRO A 206 30.66 8.20 -49.58
C PRO A 206 30.26 9.05 -48.35
N PRO A 207 31.24 9.45 -47.51
CA PRO A 207 30.97 10.25 -46.32
C PRO A 207 30.53 11.68 -46.69
N MET A 208 29.44 12.14 -46.08
CA MET A 208 29.02 13.53 -46.12
C MET A 208 30.07 14.40 -45.42
N GLN A 209 30.53 15.43 -46.14
CA GLN A 209 31.43 16.46 -45.61
C GLN A 209 30.68 17.34 -44.60
N GLN A 210 31.22 17.46 -43.40
CA GLN A 210 30.77 18.44 -42.41
C GLN A 210 31.32 19.84 -42.76
N PRO A 211 30.54 20.92 -42.57
CA PRO A 211 31.04 22.28 -42.73
C PRO A 211 32.06 22.63 -41.64
N MET A 212 33.22 23.11 -42.06
CA MET A 212 34.26 23.68 -41.19
C MET A 212 33.72 24.93 -40.47
N MET A 213 33.86 24.98 -39.15
CA MET A 213 33.80 26.22 -38.36
C MET A 213 35.22 26.66 -37.97
N PRO A 214 35.47 27.98 -37.84
CA PRO A 214 36.81 28.53 -37.73
C PRO A 214 37.45 28.30 -36.36
N GLN A 215 38.72 27.90 -36.39
CA GLN A 215 39.64 27.97 -35.26
C GLN A 215 39.90 29.43 -34.88
N GLY A 216 39.76 29.75 -33.60
CA GLY A 216 40.27 31.01 -33.04
C GLY A 216 39.91 31.19 -31.56
N GLY A 217 40.92 31.13 -30.69
CA GLY A 217 40.84 31.67 -29.32
C GLY A 217 41.11 30.65 -28.22
N GLN A 218 42.38 30.55 -27.79
CA GLN A 218 42.73 29.97 -26.49
C GLN A 218 42.20 30.88 -25.36
N PRO A 219 41.51 30.37 -24.33
CA PRO A 219 41.33 31.11 -23.10
C PRO A 219 42.61 30.98 -22.25
N THR A 220 43.33 32.09 -22.12
CA THR A 220 44.39 32.24 -21.12
C THR A 220 43.76 32.24 -19.74
N PHE A 221 44.09 31.25 -18.91
CA PHE A 221 43.72 31.22 -17.50
C PHE A 221 44.56 32.26 -16.76
N VAL A 222 43.94 33.36 -16.35
CA VAL A 222 44.53 34.33 -15.43
C VAL A 222 44.06 33.95 -14.02
N PRO A 223 44.95 33.60 -13.08
CA PRO A 223 44.57 33.34 -11.71
C PRO A 223 44.07 34.64 -11.05
N PRO A 224 42.99 34.61 -10.25
CA PRO A 224 42.56 35.80 -9.53
C PRO A 224 43.63 36.24 -8.53
N ALA A 225 43.94 37.54 -8.58
CA ALA A 225 44.85 38.20 -7.67
C ALA A 225 44.39 38.04 -6.22
N GLN A 226 45.33 37.65 -5.36
CA GLN A 226 45.19 37.66 -3.91
C GLN A 226 44.99 39.11 -3.44
N MET A 227 43.85 39.39 -2.80
CA MET A 227 43.67 40.63 -2.06
C MET A 227 44.39 40.53 -0.70
N PRO A 228 45.16 41.55 -0.29
CA PRO A 228 45.79 41.57 1.03
C PRO A 228 44.72 41.86 2.11
N MET A 229 44.59 40.96 3.08
CA MET A 229 43.89 41.26 4.33
C MET A 229 44.68 42.32 5.10
N GLN A 230 44.14 43.53 5.17
CA GLN A 230 44.60 44.53 6.13
C GLN A 230 44.10 44.14 7.53
N GLN A 231 45.05 43.99 8.44
CA GLN A 231 44.81 43.89 9.88
C GLN A 231 44.26 45.23 10.39
N GLY A 232 42.94 45.30 10.60
CA GLY A 232 42.27 46.37 11.33
C GLY A 232 41.98 45.92 12.75
N GLN A 233 42.68 46.50 13.71
CA GLN A 233 42.44 46.37 15.15
C GLN A 233 41.03 46.86 15.49
N MET A 234 40.23 46.04 16.19
CA MET A 234 39.02 46.51 16.87
C MET A 234 39.32 46.73 18.35
N PRO A 235 39.12 47.94 18.90
CA PRO A 235 39.17 48.15 20.34
C PRO A 235 37.90 47.61 21.00
N MET A 236 38.07 46.83 22.07
CA MET A 236 36.99 46.52 23.00
C MET A 236 36.47 47.82 23.62
N GLN A 237 35.19 48.13 23.41
CA GLN A 237 34.46 49.07 24.25
C GLN A 237 33.42 48.32 25.08
N GLN A 238 33.57 48.48 26.39
CA GLN A 238 32.64 48.04 27.42
C GLN A 238 31.27 48.70 27.23
N PRO A 239 30.15 47.98 27.48
CA PRO A 239 28.86 48.64 27.62
C PRO A 239 28.76 49.26 29.02
N MET A 240 28.74 50.60 29.08
CA MET A 240 28.30 51.35 30.25
C MET A 240 26.78 51.21 30.42
N MET A 241 26.36 50.95 31.65
CA MET A 241 24.96 51.03 32.10
C MET A 241 24.42 52.46 31.98
N PRO A 242 23.13 52.63 31.66
CA PRO A 242 22.35 53.73 32.19
C PRO A 242 21.34 53.23 33.25
N GLN A 243 21.32 53.98 34.33
CA GLN A 243 20.36 53.92 35.43
C GLN A 243 18.92 54.20 34.97
N GLY A 244 17.98 53.56 35.67
CA GLY A 244 16.77 54.24 36.18
C GLY A 244 15.65 54.56 35.19
N GLY A 245 14.66 53.68 35.12
CA GLY A 245 13.34 53.99 34.58
C GLY A 245 12.40 52.79 34.69
N GLN A 246 11.47 52.81 35.65
CA GLN A 246 10.43 51.78 35.79
C GLN A 246 9.47 51.81 34.60
N PRO A 247 9.13 50.67 33.96
CA PRO A 247 8.00 50.61 33.05
C PRO A 247 6.71 50.30 33.81
N THR A 248 5.77 51.24 33.76
CA THR A 248 4.38 51.03 34.16
C THR A 248 3.69 50.16 33.11
N PHE A 249 3.18 48.99 33.52
CA PHE A 249 2.34 48.13 32.68
C PHE A 249 0.93 48.72 32.60
N VAL A 250 0.47 49.06 31.40
CA VAL A 250 -0.94 49.39 31.11
C VAL A 250 -1.59 48.14 30.48
N PRO A 251 -2.63 47.55 31.09
CA PRO A 251 -3.32 46.40 30.52
C PRO A 251 -4.19 46.82 29.32
N PRO A 252 -4.32 45.98 28.28
CA PRO A 252 -5.20 46.26 27.15
C PRO A 252 -6.68 46.18 27.56
N ALA A 253 -7.46 47.10 27.01
CA ALA A 253 -8.89 47.25 27.24
C ALA A 253 -9.68 46.00 26.83
N GLN A 254 -10.57 45.58 27.72
CA GLN A 254 -11.55 44.51 27.50
C GLN A 254 -12.57 44.93 26.44
N GLN A 255 -12.84 44.05 25.47
CA GLN A 255 -13.93 44.20 24.52
C GLN A 255 -15.28 43.92 25.21
N PRO A 256 -16.36 44.66 24.85
CA PRO A 256 -17.69 44.44 25.42
C PRO A 256 -18.36 43.19 24.82
N PRO A 257 -19.19 42.48 25.60
CA PRO A 257 -19.90 41.29 25.13
C PRO A 257 -21.03 41.65 24.15
N MET A 258 -21.08 40.93 23.03
CA MET A 258 -22.19 40.95 22.09
C MET A 258 -23.45 40.37 22.74
N GLN A 259 -24.55 41.12 22.71
CA GLN A 259 -25.87 40.69 23.15
C GLN A 259 -26.51 39.79 22.10
N GLN A 260 -27.07 38.65 22.54
CA GLN A 260 -27.91 37.78 21.72
C GLN A 260 -29.34 38.36 21.61
N PRO A 261 -30.04 38.21 20.46
CA PRO A 261 -31.43 38.61 20.33
C PRO A 261 -32.36 37.57 20.98
N MET A 262 -33.23 38.05 21.88
CA MET A 262 -34.33 37.29 22.48
C MET A 262 -35.50 37.13 21.49
N MET A 263 -36.03 35.91 21.36
CA MET A 263 -37.34 35.63 20.76
C MET A 263 -38.44 35.68 21.82
N PRO A 264 -39.69 36.10 21.49
CA PRO A 264 -40.81 36.06 22.42
C PRO A 264 -41.51 34.69 22.41
N GLN A 265 -41.63 34.06 23.58
CA GLN A 265 -42.59 32.97 23.82
C GLN A 265 -43.86 33.54 24.45
N THR A 266 -44.97 33.38 23.74
CA THR A 266 -46.33 33.61 24.24
C THR A 266 -47.06 32.27 24.37
N GLY A 267 -47.85 32.11 25.43
CA GLY A 267 -49.02 31.21 25.46
C GLY A 267 -48.95 29.99 26.39
N GLN A 268 -49.26 30.19 27.67
CA GLN A 268 -49.85 29.15 28.53
C GLN A 268 -51.34 28.92 28.17
N PRO A 269 -51.94 27.82 28.66
CA PRO A 269 -53.07 28.05 29.57
C PRO A 269 -53.12 27.15 30.83
N ALA A 270 -53.43 27.84 31.94
CA ALA A 270 -54.24 27.55 33.14
C ALA A 270 -54.58 26.12 33.63
N PHE A 271 -54.07 25.84 34.85
CA PHE A 271 -54.76 25.46 36.10
C PHE A 271 -56.09 24.67 36.10
N VAL A 272 -56.11 23.52 36.83
CA VAL A 272 -57.00 23.23 37.99
C VAL A 272 -56.39 22.10 38.89
N PRO A 273 -56.44 22.17 40.23
CA PRO A 273 -56.16 21.06 41.17
C PRO A 273 -57.46 20.67 41.97
N PRO A 274 -57.46 19.90 43.08
CA PRO A 274 -56.49 18.97 43.70
C PRO A 274 -57.08 17.59 44.07
N THR A 275 -56.28 16.61 44.54
CA THR A 275 -56.71 15.66 45.60
C THR A 275 -55.48 15.19 46.40
N GLN A 276 -55.65 15.12 47.72
CA GLN A 276 -54.63 14.92 48.75
C GLN A 276 -54.48 13.45 49.21
N MET A 277 -53.37 13.23 49.95
CA MET A 277 -53.13 12.24 51.04
C MET A 277 -52.26 10.99 50.70
N PRO A 278 -51.65 10.30 51.70
CA PRO A 278 -50.48 10.77 52.46
C PRO A 278 -49.42 9.68 52.75
N MET A 279 -48.30 10.08 53.38
CA MET A 279 -47.35 9.28 54.18
C MET A 279 -46.68 8.01 53.60
N GLN A 280 -45.34 7.95 53.60
CA GLN A 280 -44.62 7.26 54.68
C GLN A 280 -43.10 7.49 54.62
N GLN A 281 -42.55 7.61 55.82
CA GLN A 281 -41.16 7.84 56.16
C GLN A 281 -40.32 6.57 55.96
N GLY A 282 -39.09 6.74 55.50
CA GLY A 282 -38.08 5.69 55.44
C GLY A 282 -36.69 6.31 55.43
N GLN A 283 -36.26 6.81 56.58
CA GLN A 283 -34.88 7.24 56.84
C GLN A 283 -33.97 6.01 56.97
N MET A 284 -32.84 6.01 56.25
CA MET A 284 -31.64 5.29 56.66
C MET A 284 -30.41 6.19 56.43
N PRO A 285 -29.52 6.37 57.42
CA PRO A 285 -28.30 7.14 57.26
C PRO A 285 -27.18 6.23 56.73
N MET A 286 -26.55 6.61 55.64
CA MET A 286 -25.23 6.07 55.29
C MET A 286 -24.20 7.19 55.34
N GLN A 287 -23.15 6.89 56.10
CA GLN A 287 -22.06 7.76 56.49
C GLN A 287 -21.20 8.12 55.27
N GLN A 288 -20.85 9.40 55.17
CA GLN A 288 -19.82 9.88 54.26
C GLN A 288 -18.42 9.48 54.78
N PRO A 289 -17.57 8.83 53.98
CA PRO A 289 -16.14 8.89 54.18
C PRO A 289 -15.59 10.14 53.50
N MET A 290 -14.82 10.92 54.26
CA MET A 290 -14.02 12.04 53.78
C MET A 290 -13.06 11.56 52.68
N MET A 291 -13.08 12.22 51.51
CA MET A 291 -12.05 12.06 50.48
C MET A 291 -10.80 12.90 50.84
N PRO A 292 -9.57 12.38 50.68
CA PRO A 292 -8.39 13.22 50.67
C PRO A 292 -8.28 13.94 49.32
N GLN A 293 -8.14 15.27 49.39
CA GLN A 293 -7.71 16.09 48.27
C GLN A 293 -6.26 15.76 47.89
N GLY A 294 -6.00 15.67 46.58
CA GLY A 294 -4.68 15.93 46.03
C GLY A 294 -4.06 14.78 45.24
N GLN A 295 -4.54 14.53 44.02
CA GLN A 295 -3.69 14.00 42.95
C GLN A 295 -4.03 14.69 41.63
N MET A 296 -3.06 15.46 41.12
CA MET A 296 -3.08 16.00 39.76
C MET A 296 -3.07 14.82 38.78
N PRO A 297 -3.79 14.89 37.64
CA PRO A 297 -3.69 13.85 36.62
C PRO A 297 -2.27 13.87 36.06
N MET A 298 -1.49 12.83 36.37
CA MET A 298 -0.27 12.53 35.64
C MET A 298 -0.68 12.26 34.20
N GLN A 299 -0.17 13.08 33.29
CA GLN A 299 -0.29 12.88 31.86
C GLN A 299 0.25 11.48 31.55
N GLN A 300 -0.60 10.67 30.93
CA GLN A 300 -0.26 9.36 30.42
C GLN A 300 0.95 9.54 29.48
N PRO A 301 2.09 8.88 29.75
CA PRO A 301 3.21 8.93 28.82
C PRO A 301 2.75 8.32 27.50
N MET A 302 2.90 9.10 26.42
CA MET A 302 2.60 8.68 25.06
C MET A 302 3.33 7.36 24.78
N GLN A 303 2.57 6.33 24.41
CA GLN A 303 3.11 5.09 23.87
C GLN A 303 3.86 5.42 22.57
N PRO A 304 5.10 4.93 22.37
CA PRO A 304 5.70 4.92 21.05
C PRO A 304 4.94 3.89 20.21
N ALA A 305 4.44 4.33 19.07
CA ALA A 305 3.62 3.52 18.20
C ALA A 305 4.43 2.44 17.46
N ALA A 306 3.78 1.32 17.18
CA ALA A 306 4.23 0.38 16.16
C ALA A 306 4.28 1.14 14.81
N ASN A 307 5.37 1.00 14.03
CA ASN A 307 5.63 1.73 12.77
C ASN A 307 4.41 2.47 12.18
N ASP A 308 4.25 3.72 12.63
CA ASP A 308 3.08 4.58 12.33
C ASP A 308 3.03 5.01 10.85
N ASP A 309 4.09 4.75 10.09
CA ASP A 309 4.22 5.23 8.72
C ASP A 309 3.43 4.37 7.71
N GLY A 310 2.90 3.21 8.13
CA GLY A 310 2.06 2.35 7.29
C GLY A 310 2.83 1.50 6.25
N THR A 311 4.15 1.50 6.30
CA THR A 311 4.99 0.66 5.41
C THR A 311 4.90 -0.82 5.78
N THR A 312 4.74 -1.69 4.80
CA THR A 312 4.72 -3.14 4.99
C THR A 312 5.36 -3.85 3.79
N TRP A 313 5.82 -5.08 4.01
CA TRP A 313 6.09 -6.01 2.92
C TRP A 313 4.78 -6.51 2.31
N TYR A 314 4.70 -6.53 0.99
CA TYR A 314 3.61 -7.16 0.27
C TYR A 314 4.06 -7.63 -1.12
N THR A 315 3.35 -8.61 -1.65
CA THR A 315 3.54 -9.08 -3.03
C THR A 315 2.37 -8.63 -3.89
N THR A 316 2.66 -8.28 -5.14
CA THR A 316 1.63 -8.03 -6.14
C THR A 316 1.91 -8.89 -7.36
N SER A 317 0.84 -9.32 -8.03
CA SER A 317 0.97 -9.99 -9.33
C SER A 317 0.05 -9.30 -10.33
N PHE A 318 0.58 -9.00 -11.51
CA PHE A 318 -0.17 -8.37 -12.59
C PHE A 318 0.31 -8.90 -13.93
N MET A 319 -0.52 -8.77 -14.96
CA MET A 319 -0.12 -9.06 -16.33
C MET A 319 0.57 -7.82 -16.90
N ASP A 320 1.83 -7.94 -17.30
CA ASP A 320 2.54 -6.86 -17.97
C ASP A 320 1.90 -6.63 -19.35
N ALA A 321 1.42 -5.42 -19.60
CA ALA A 321 0.64 -5.12 -20.80
C ALA A 321 1.46 -5.20 -22.10
N ALA A 322 2.77 -4.98 -22.03
CA ALA A 322 3.65 -5.00 -23.20
C ALA A 322 4.01 -6.43 -23.60
N THR A 323 4.26 -7.28 -22.60
CA THR A 323 4.74 -8.66 -22.81
C THR A 323 3.62 -9.69 -22.72
N GLY A 324 2.49 -9.35 -22.10
CA GLY A 324 1.42 -10.30 -21.77
C GLY A 324 1.85 -11.34 -20.73
N GLU A 325 2.97 -11.15 -20.04
CA GLU A 325 3.45 -12.09 -19.05
C GLU A 325 3.01 -11.70 -17.63
N GLN A 326 2.66 -12.68 -16.82
CA GLN A 326 2.38 -12.45 -15.40
C GLN A 326 3.67 -12.05 -14.68
N GLN A 327 3.75 -10.81 -14.21
CA GLN A 327 4.81 -10.32 -13.35
C GLN A 327 4.40 -10.47 -11.90
N THR A 328 5.36 -10.81 -11.05
CA THR A 328 5.21 -10.75 -9.59
C THR A 328 6.24 -9.76 -9.06
N GLN A 329 5.81 -8.89 -8.16
CA GLN A 329 6.65 -7.92 -7.48
C GLN A 329 6.58 -8.14 -5.98
N LEU A 330 7.69 -7.86 -5.31
CA LEU A 330 7.80 -7.76 -3.87
C LEU A 330 8.13 -6.32 -3.53
N ILE A 331 7.30 -5.69 -2.72
CA ILE A 331 7.41 -4.28 -2.39
C ILE A 331 7.53 -4.14 -0.88
N PHE A 332 8.41 -3.23 -0.44
CA PHE A 332 8.34 -2.64 0.90
C PHE A 332 8.03 -1.16 0.74
N GLY A 333 6.86 -0.76 1.22
CA GLY A 333 6.30 0.57 1.04
C GLY A 333 4.92 0.67 1.64
N ILE A 334 4.26 1.82 1.46
CA ILE A 334 2.87 2.00 1.90
C ILE A 334 1.96 1.50 0.76
N PRO A 335 1.13 0.47 0.99
CA PRO A 335 0.22 -0.03 -0.02
C PRO A 335 -0.64 1.11 -0.60
N GLU A 336 -0.90 1.05 -1.91
CA GLU A 336 -1.73 2.03 -2.64
C GLU A 336 -1.11 3.43 -2.81
N SER A 337 0.10 3.67 -2.28
CA SER A 337 0.86 4.89 -2.51
C SER A 337 2.02 4.67 -3.48
N ASP A 338 2.64 5.77 -3.90
CA ASP A 338 3.94 5.83 -4.58
C ASP A 338 5.13 5.82 -3.61
N ALA A 339 4.89 5.86 -2.30
CA ALA A 339 5.91 5.82 -1.26
C ALA A 339 6.42 4.38 -1.07
N LEU A 340 7.55 4.09 -1.71
CA LEU A 340 8.20 2.78 -1.66
C LEU A 340 9.70 2.92 -1.40
N MET A 341 10.25 1.98 -0.65
CA MET A 341 11.69 1.94 -0.30
C MET A 341 12.40 0.78 -0.98
N PHE A 342 11.66 -0.28 -1.32
CA PHE A 342 12.18 -1.48 -1.96
C PHE A 342 11.17 -2.01 -2.98
N ASN A 343 11.66 -2.40 -4.15
CA ASN A 343 10.87 -3.09 -5.17
C ASN A 343 11.72 -4.17 -5.85
N ALA A 344 11.35 -5.44 -5.70
CA ALA A 344 11.95 -6.54 -6.43
C ALA A 344 10.96 -7.11 -7.44
N GLN A 345 11.36 -7.19 -8.70
CA GLN A 345 10.51 -7.69 -9.78
C GLN A 345 11.03 -9.05 -10.24
N CYS A 346 10.11 -10.00 -10.34
CA CYS A 346 10.39 -11.32 -10.88
C CYS A 346 10.53 -11.31 -12.41
N LYS A 347 11.42 -10.46 -12.92
CA LYS A 347 11.83 -10.38 -14.32
C LYS A 347 13.20 -11.00 -14.43
N MET A 348 13.41 -11.86 -15.43
CA MET A 348 14.76 -12.26 -15.77
C MET A 348 15.48 -11.03 -16.32
N GLY A 349 16.51 -10.56 -15.63
CA GLY A 349 17.39 -9.51 -16.15
C GLY A 349 18.03 -9.91 -17.49
N PRO A 350 18.67 -9.00 -18.23
CA PRO A 350 19.43 -9.31 -19.45
C PRO A 350 20.49 -10.40 -19.27
N ALA A 351 21.01 -10.61 -18.04
CA ALA A 351 21.89 -11.73 -17.70
C ALA A 351 21.15 -13.09 -17.49
N GLY A 352 19.82 -13.08 -17.55
CA GLY A 352 18.95 -14.25 -17.64
C GLY A 352 18.64 -14.98 -16.34
N ARG A 353 19.14 -14.53 -15.18
CA ARG A 353 18.96 -15.27 -13.89
C ARG A 353 18.82 -14.42 -12.62
N GLY A 354 18.87 -13.09 -12.73
CA GLY A 354 18.72 -12.19 -11.58
C GLY A 354 17.28 -11.69 -11.43
N ILE A 355 16.87 -11.43 -10.18
CA ILE A 355 15.72 -10.63 -9.82
C ILE A 355 16.14 -9.17 -9.86
N VAL A 356 15.50 -8.37 -10.71
CA VAL A 356 15.75 -6.92 -10.76
C VAL A 356 15.21 -6.30 -9.48
N THR A 357 16.09 -5.67 -8.72
CA THR A 357 15.79 -5.12 -7.40
C THR A 357 16.18 -3.64 -7.35
N ASP A 358 15.21 -2.81 -7.00
CA ASP A 358 15.35 -1.36 -6.85
C ASP A 358 15.32 -1.01 -5.36
N PHE A 359 16.36 -0.34 -4.89
CA PHE A 359 16.46 0.27 -3.57
C PHE A 359 16.25 1.77 -3.70
N ILE A 360 15.16 2.31 -3.14
CA ILE A 360 14.82 3.72 -3.25
C ILE A 360 15.44 4.44 -2.07
N ILE A 361 16.74 4.70 -2.20
CA ILE A 361 17.59 5.30 -1.17
C ILE A 361 18.39 6.45 -1.79
N ASP A 362 18.84 7.40 -0.95
CA ASP A 362 19.67 8.52 -1.39
C ASP A 362 20.94 8.03 -2.10
N THR A 363 21.14 8.54 -3.31
CA THR A 363 22.25 8.19 -4.21
C THR A 363 23.47 9.09 -4.02
N LEU A 364 23.45 10.00 -3.04
CA LEU A 364 24.50 10.97 -2.73
C LEU A 364 24.79 11.92 -3.91
N GLY A 365 23.76 12.23 -4.71
CA GLY A 365 23.88 13.08 -5.89
C GLY A 365 24.66 12.47 -7.05
N GLN A 366 24.87 11.15 -7.05
CA GLN A 366 25.50 10.45 -8.17
C GLN A 366 24.56 10.46 -9.39
N PRO A 367 25.08 10.64 -10.63
CA PRO A 367 24.26 10.62 -11.84
C PRO A 367 23.75 9.21 -12.16
N ALA A 368 22.64 9.13 -12.90
CA ALA A 368 22.10 7.87 -13.41
C ALA A 368 23.15 7.10 -14.25
N GLY A 369 23.23 5.79 -14.02
CA GLY A 369 24.22 4.88 -14.59
C GLY A 369 25.51 4.76 -13.78
N SER A 370 25.74 5.59 -12.76
CA SER A 370 26.92 5.48 -11.88
C SER A 370 26.95 4.12 -11.17
N PRO A 371 28.07 3.38 -11.23
CA PRO A 371 28.21 2.15 -10.45
C PRO A 371 28.36 2.48 -8.97
N VAL A 372 27.62 1.77 -8.13
CA VAL A 372 27.67 1.91 -6.67
C VAL A 372 27.64 0.54 -6.01
N GLN A 373 27.95 0.49 -4.71
CA GLN A 373 27.71 -0.69 -3.90
C GLN A 373 26.67 -0.37 -2.84
N VAL A 374 25.69 -1.26 -2.70
CA VAL A 374 24.67 -1.20 -1.64
C VAL A 374 25.07 -2.15 -0.54
N SER A 375 25.12 -1.66 0.69
CA SER A 375 25.23 -2.50 1.86
C SER A 375 23.85 -2.83 2.39
N VAL A 376 23.56 -4.12 2.51
CA VAL A 376 22.39 -4.65 3.19
C VAL A 376 22.88 -5.23 4.51
N GLN A 377 22.47 -4.63 5.62
CA GLN A 377 22.94 -5.02 6.95
C GLN A 377 21.77 -5.31 7.85
N SER A 378 21.86 -6.39 8.59
CA SER A 378 21.03 -6.65 9.76
C SER A 378 21.91 -6.79 10.99
N PHE A 379 21.29 -7.20 12.09
CA PHE A 379 22.02 -7.48 13.32
C PHE A 379 23.09 -8.57 13.15
N SER A 380 22.76 -9.67 12.48
CA SER A 380 23.62 -10.86 12.37
C SER A 380 24.29 -11.01 11.02
N ASN A 381 23.80 -10.33 9.99
CA ASN A 381 24.21 -10.57 8.61
C ASN A 381 24.58 -9.27 7.90
N ARG A 382 25.54 -9.35 6.99
CA ARG A 382 25.91 -8.24 6.11
C ARG A 382 26.18 -8.76 4.71
N ALA A 383 25.58 -8.10 3.73
CA ALA A 383 25.85 -8.31 2.32
C ALA A 383 26.23 -6.98 1.65
N GLN A 384 27.00 -7.08 0.57
CA GLN A 384 27.30 -5.96 -0.33
C GLN A 384 26.87 -6.39 -1.72
N LEU A 385 26.04 -5.55 -2.36
CA LEU A 385 25.48 -5.82 -3.68
C LEU A 385 26.00 -4.76 -4.66
N PRO A 386 26.57 -5.16 -5.81
CA PRO A 386 26.89 -4.21 -6.86
C PRO A 386 25.58 -3.70 -7.49
N GLY A 387 25.48 -2.40 -7.72
CA GLY A 387 24.30 -1.79 -8.34
C GLY A 387 24.68 -0.60 -9.21
N GLN A 388 23.67 -0.02 -9.86
CA GLN A 388 23.79 1.21 -10.62
C GLN A 388 22.73 2.20 -10.15
N VAL A 389 23.10 3.47 -10.10
CA VAL A 389 22.12 4.54 -9.88
C VAL A 389 21.15 4.56 -11.04
N PHE A 390 19.85 4.61 -10.76
CA PHE A 390 18.82 4.83 -11.76
C PHE A 390 17.96 6.04 -11.37
N GLN A 391 17.37 6.66 -12.38
CA GLN A 391 16.48 7.80 -12.22
C GLN A 391 15.43 7.73 -13.33
N ASP A 392 14.38 6.95 -13.09
CA ASP A 392 13.30 6.77 -14.06
C ASP A 392 12.31 7.95 -13.97
N SER A 393 12.17 8.57 -12.79
CA SER A 393 11.46 9.85 -12.56
C SER A 393 12.07 10.65 -11.39
N GLU A 394 11.50 11.83 -11.08
CA GLU A 394 11.89 12.61 -9.90
C GLU A 394 11.50 11.91 -8.58
N GLU A 395 10.44 11.10 -8.59
CA GLU A 395 9.90 10.40 -7.42
C GLU A 395 10.37 8.93 -7.35
N TYR A 396 10.91 8.39 -8.45
CA TYR A 396 11.38 7.01 -8.56
C TYR A 396 12.82 6.98 -9.05
N ALA A 397 13.73 7.15 -8.09
CA ALA A 397 15.17 7.13 -8.27
C ALA A 397 15.83 6.37 -7.11
N GLY A 398 16.97 5.76 -7.36
CA GLY A 398 17.64 4.95 -6.35
C GLY A 398 18.74 4.09 -6.95
N ILE A 399 18.96 2.91 -6.36
CA ILE A 399 19.95 1.94 -6.82
C ILE A 399 19.26 0.69 -7.35
N ARG A 400 19.54 0.34 -8.61
CA ARG A 400 19.05 -0.87 -9.26
C ARG A 400 20.16 -1.91 -9.29
N THR A 401 19.85 -3.14 -8.89
CA THR A 401 20.75 -4.29 -8.90
C THR A 401 20.03 -5.53 -9.43
N GLU A 402 20.79 -6.55 -9.81
CA GLU A 402 20.28 -7.88 -10.11
C GLU A 402 20.74 -8.84 -9.02
N ILE A 403 19.79 -9.38 -8.26
CA ILE A 403 20.07 -10.31 -7.17
C ILE A 403 19.70 -11.72 -7.64
N PRO A 404 20.63 -12.69 -7.69
CA PRO A 404 20.31 -14.07 -7.98
C PRO A 404 19.25 -14.63 -7.03
N LEU A 405 18.34 -15.50 -7.53
CA LEU A 405 17.29 -16.10 -6.69
C LEU A 405 17.85 -16.85 -5.47
N ASN A 406 19.04 -17.44 -5.60
CA ASN A 406 19.74 -18.19 -4.56
C ASN A 406 20.76 -17.36 -3.78
N ASP A 407 20.77 -16.03 -3.95
CA ASP A 407 21.69 -15.16 -3.22
C ASP A 407 21.40 -15.19 -1.71
N PRO A 408 22.42 -15.30 -0.84
CA PRO A 408 22.22 -15.32 0.61
C PRO A 408 21.59 -14.03 1.17
N VAL A 409 21.60 -12.90 0.44
CA VAL A 409 20.92 -11.67 0.90
C VAL A 409 19.42 -11.87 1.10
N TRP A 410 18.79 -12.79 0.37
CA TRP A 410 17.39 -13.16 0.58
C TRP A 410 17.14 -13.80 1.95
N ASN A 411 18.17 -14.35 2.60
CA ASN A 411 18.05 -14.81 3.98
C ASN A 411 17.91 -13.62 4.92
N ILE A 412 18.67 -12.53 4.69
CA ILE A 412 18.58 -11.30 5.48
C ILE A 412 17.14 -10.76 5.44
N PHE A 413 16.57 -10.62 4.24
CA PHE A 413 15.18 -10.17 4.06
C PHE A 413 14.13 -11.10 4.67
N ARG A 414 14.42 -12.39 4.81
CA ARG A 414 13.48 -13.37 5.38
C ARG A 414 13.61 -13.54 6.89
N SER A 415 14.81 -13.44 7.44
CA SER A 415 15.07 -13.79 8.85
C SER A 415 15.11 -12.59 9.76
N ASP A 416 15.52 -11.43 9.27
CA ASP A 416 15.93 -10.32 10.12
C ASP A 416 14.87 -9.22 10.10
N ASP A 417 14.48 -8.72 11.28
CA ASP A 417 13.40 -7.73 11.41
C ASP A 417 13.84 -6.28 11.20
N ASN A 418 15.14 -6.01 11.31
CA ASN A 418 15.70 -4.67 11.15
C ASN A 418 16.81 -4.73 10.12
N ILE A 419 16.54 -4.17 8.94
CA ILE A 419 17.47 -4.19 7.81
C ILE A 419 17.84 -2.75 7.46
N ALA A 420 19.10 -2.43 7.65
CA ALA A 420 19.69 -1.17 7.22
C ALA A 420 20.18 -1.31 5.77
N LEU A 421 19.70 -0.42 4.92
CA LEU A 421 20.15 -0.23 3.54
C LEU A 421 20.94 1.06 3.42
N ALA A 422 22.15 0.99 2.89
CA ALA A 422 22.96 2.18 2.65
C ALA A 422 23.82 2.01 1.40
N VAL A 423 24.03 3.09 0.65
CA VAL A 423 25.13 3.14 -0.33
C VAL A 423 26.45 3.16 0.46
N ILE A 424 27.43 2.33 0.07
CA ILE A 424 28.73 2.33 0.74
C ILE A 424 29.37 3.72 0.63
N GLY A 425 29.67 4.32 1.78
CA GLY A 425 30.17 5.70 1.89
C GLY A 425 29.10 6.73 2.24
N ALA A 426 27.81 6.35 2.24
CA ALA A 426 26.75 7.19 2.77
C ALA A 426 26.83 7.29 4.29
N THR A 427 26.45 8.47 4.81
CA THR A 427 26.32 8.70 6.26
C THR A 427 24.95 8.30 6.79
N GLN A 428 23.98 8.07 5.90
CA GLN A 428 22.61 7.70 6.24
C GLN A 428 22.31 6.29 5.74
N ALA A 429 21.54 5.54 6.55
CA ALA A 429 20.99 4.26 6.19
C ALA A 429 19.47 4.32 6.31
N SER A 430 18.78 3.84 5.28
CA SER A 430 17.34 3.62 5.34
C SER A 430 17.05 2.35 6.11
N GLN A 431 16.09 2.38 7.01
CA GLN A 431 15.67 1.20 7.78
C GLN A 431 14.44 0.58 7.12
N ILE A 432 14.48 -0.72 6.91
CA ILE A 432 13.34 -1.53 6.55
C ILE A 432 12.99 -2.39 7.75
N ASP A 433 11.79 -2.20 8.27
CA ASP A 433 11.19 -3.12 9.24
C ASP A 433 10.65 -4.34 8.48
N ALA A 434 11.07 -5.53 8.88
CA ALA A 434 10.63 -6.77 8.23
C ALA A 434 9.34 -7.35 8.80
N ALA A 435 8.53 -6.57 9.52
CA ALA A 435 7.14 -6.96 9.77
C ALA A 435 6.47 -7.42 8.45
N ASN A 436 5.89 -8.63 8.44
CA ASN A 436 5.33 -9.35 7.27
C ASN A 436 6.32 -10.09 6.33
N LYS A 437 7.29 -10.81 6.92
CA LYS A 437 8.19 -11.81 6.27
C LYS A 437 7.58 -12.81 5.27
N PRO A 438 6.31 -13.28 5.39
CA PRO A 438 5.76 -14.25 4.44
C PRO A 438 5.81 -13.76 2.98
N ALA A 439 5.61 -12.46 2.75
CA ALA A 439 5.65 -11.85 1.42
C ALA A 439 6.96 -12.12 0.67
N VAL A 440 8.11 -12.03 1.38
CA VAL A 440 9.43 -12.32 0.78
C VAL A 440 9.52 -13.79 0.35
N SER A 441 9.02 -14.70 1.18
CA SER A 441 9.03 -16.14 0.86
C SER A 441 8.09 -16.48 -0.29
N ASP A 442 6.88 -15.91 -0.29
CA ASP A 442 5.88 -16.08 -1.33
C ASP A 442 6.41 -15.58 -2.69
N PHE A 443 7.09 -14.43 -2.68
CA PHE A 443 7.74 -13.87 -3.86
C PHE A 443 8.81 -14.79 -4.43
N LEU A 444 9.74 -15.27 -3.58
CA LEU A 444 10.83 -16.15 -4.02
C LEU A 444 10.28 -17.48 -4.56
N GLN A 445 9.22 -18.02 -3.95
CA GLN A 445 8.54 -19.22 -4.42
C GLN A 445 7.85 -19.00 -5.77
N ALA A 446 7.19 -17.86 -5.96
CA ALA A 446 6.58 -17.48 -7.23
C ALA A 446 7.65 -17.38 -8.33
N CYS A 447 8.80 -16.77 -8.02
CA CYS A 447 9.93 -16.72 -8.94
C CYS A 447 10.52 -18.08 -9.28
N GLN A 448 10.70 -18.95 -8.28
CA GLN A 448 11.23 -20.27 -8.50
C GLN A 448 10.33 -21.11 -9.41
N THR A 449 9.01 -20.99 -9.22
CA THR A 449 8.01 -21.68 -10.04
C THR A 449 8.07 -21.20 -11.49
N ARG A 450 8.18 -19.89 -11.71
CA ARG A 450 8.28 -19.29 -13.05
C ARG A 450 9.57 -19.69 -13.77
N LEU A 451 10.69 -19.71 -13.06
CA LEU A 451 11.98 -20.14 -13.62
C LEU A 451 11.97 -21.63 -13.96
N ALA A 452 11.32 -22.46 -13.13
CA ALA A 452 11.17 -23.89 -13.36
C ALA A 452 10.26 -24.21 -14.56
N SER A 453 9.24 -23.39 -14.83
CA SER A 453 8.36 -23.57 -15.99
C SER A 453 9.02 -23.24 -17.33
N GLY A 454 10.13 -22.47 -17.33
CA GLY A 454 10.94 -22.17 -18.51
C GLY A 454 10.24 -21.31 -19.56
N GLY A 455 10.96 -20.36 -20.18
CA GLY A 455 10.46 -19.46 -21.23
C GLY A 455 10.06 -20.13 -22.56
N ALA A 456 9.54 -21.36 -22.55
CA ALA A 456 8.78 -21.89 -23.66
C ALA A 456 7.33 -21.46 -23.44
N GLY A 457 6.83 -20.52 -24.26
CA GLY A 457 5.44 -20.04 -24.22
C GLY A 457 4.48 -21.19 -23.93
N GLN A 458 3.93 -21.19 -22.72
CA GLN A 458 3.21 -22.33 -22.19
C GLN A 458 1.73 -22.20 -22.61
N PRO A 459 1.16 -23.15 -23.37
CA PRO A 459 -0.28 -23.25 -23.50
C PRO A 459 -0.91 -23.59 -22.13
N PRO A 460 -2.19 -23.25 -21.89
CA PRO A 460 -2.81 -23.36 -20.58
C PRO A 460 -2.73 -24.79 -20.02
N PHE A 461 -2.26 -24.88 -18.77
CA PHE A 461 -2.07 -26.12 -18.01
C PHE A 461 -3.30 -27.05 -18.04
N GLN A 462 -3.10 -28.31 -18.41
CA GLN A 462 -3.97 -29.43 -18.03
C GLN A 462 -3.43 -30.04 -16.72
N GLN A 463 -4.32 -30.29 -15.76
CA GLN A 463 -3.98 -30.82 -14.43
C GLN A 463 -3.60 -32.32 -14.47
N PRO A 464 -2.58 -32.76 -13.70
CA PRO A 464 -2.36 -34.17 -13.36
C PRO A 464 -3.39 -34.65 -12.33
N GLY A 465 -3.92 -35.86 -12.54
CA GLY A 465 -4.89 -36.51 -11.63
C GLY A 465 -4.31 -36.77 -10.23
N MET A 466 -5.16 -36.58 -9.22
CA MET A 466 -4.83 -36.82 -7.81
C MET A 466 -4.77 -38.33 -7.49
N PRO A 467 -3.84 -38.77 -6.60
CA PRO A 467 -3.89 -40.12 -6.02
C PRO A 467 -4.83 -40.21 -4.80
N THR A 468 -5.29 -41.44 -4.60
CA THR A 468 -6.32 -41.93 -3.66
C THR A 468 -5.92 -41.86 -2.18
N GLN A 469 -6.95 -41.70 -1.36
CA GLN A 469 -7.09 -41.71 0.10
C GLN A 469 -6.09 -42.56 0.92
N MET A 470 -5.65 -42.01 2.06
CA MET A 470 -5.06 -42.76 3.19
C MET A 470 -6.05 -42.85 4.37
N PRO A 471 -6.08 -43.97 5.12
CA PRO A 471 -7.00 -44.19 6.23
C PRO A 471 -6.53 -43.58 7.57
N MET A 472 -7.51 -43.23 8.42
CA MET A 472 -7.34 -42.63 9.74
C MET A 472 -6.81 -43.63 10.79
N GLN A 473 -5.94 -43.17 11.70
CA GLN A 473 -5.57 -43.84 12.95
C GLN A 473 -6.18 -43.11 14.17
N PRO A 474 -6.72 -43.84 15.17
CA PRO A 474 -7.17 -43.25 16.44
C PRO A 474 -6.19 -43.50 17.60
N GLY A 475 -5.94 -42.48 18.41
CA GLY A 475 -5.34 -42.64 19.75
C GLY A 475 -4.58 -41.41 20.25
N MET A 476 -5.15 -40.67 21.20
CA MET A 476 -4.42 -39.70 22.03
C MET A 476 -4.64 -40.00 23.53
N PRO A 477 -3.59 -39.97 24.37
CA PRO A 477 -3.72 -40.10 25.82
C PRO A 477 -4.00 -38.75 26.51
N THR A 478 -4.69 -38.85 27.65
CA THR A 478 -5.17 -37.78 28.53
C THR A 478 -4.04 -37.05 29.29
N MET A 479 -4.15 -35.71 29.40
CA MET A 479 -3.29 -34.88 30.25
C MET A 479 -3.79 -34.81 31.71
N PRO A 480 -2.89 -34.74 32.72
CA PRO A 480 -3.26 -34.56 34.11
C PRO A 480 -3.49 -33.08 34.48
N THR A 481 -4.45 -32.89 35.38
CA THR A 481 -4.92 -31.62 35.95
C THR A 481 -3.90 -31.08 36.96
N GLN A 482 -3.47 -29.81 36.81
CA GLN A 482 -2.69 -29.11 37.84
C GLN A 482 -3.58 -28.14 38.63
N GLN A 483 -3.44 -28.19 39.96
CA GLN A 483 -4.12 -27.32 40.93
C GLN A 483 -3.41 -25.96 41.05
N PRO A 484 -4.14 -24.87 41.38
CA PRO A 484 -3.54 -23.55 41.55
C PRO A 484 -2.97 -23.37 42.97
N MET A 485 -1.69 -22.99 43.05
CA MET A 485 -1.06 -22.47 44.28
C MET A 485 -1.13 -20.93 44.29
N MET A 486 -1.48 -20.36 45.45
CA MET A 486 -1.48 -18.91 45.72
C MET A 486 -0.04 -18.36 45.88
N PRO A 487 0.26 -17.12 45.47
CA PRO A 487 1.57 -16.54 45.67
C PRO A 487 1.69 -15.84 47.04
N GLN A 488 2.73 -16.21 47.80
CA GLN A 488 3.23 -15.42 48.93
C GLN A 488 4.20 -14.34 48.42
N GLY A 489 4.07 -13.14 48.97
CA GLY A 489 4.80 -11.95 48.53
C GLY A 489 6.29 -11.96 48.87
N GLN A 490 7.09 -11.71 47.85
CA GLN A 490 8.45 -11.16 47.94
C GLN A 490 8.58 -10.06 46.88
N THR A 491 8.53 -8.80 47.30
CA THR A 491 8.81 -7.63 46.46
C THR A 491 10.32 -7.37 46.40
N GLY A 492 11.07 -8.32 45.86
CA GLY A 492 12.45 -8.10 45.45
C GLY A 492 12.47 -7.94 43.94
N GLY A 493 12.62 -6.71 43.44
CA GLY A 493 12.80 -6.49 42.00
C GLY A 493 14.07 -7.17 41.51
N ALA A 494 14.01 -7.85 40.37
CA ALA A 494 15.20 -8.45 39.77
C ALA A 494 16.03 -7.34 39.10
N THR A 495 17.35 -7.35 39.33
CA THR A 495 18.29 -6.47 38.63
C THR A 495 19.22 -7.32 37.77
N GLN A 496 19.28 -7.04 36.47
CA GLN A 496 20.15 -7.73 35.52
C GLN A 496 21.15 -6.73 34.92
N ALA A 497 22.45 -6.90 35.17
CA ALA A 497 23.49 -6.09 34.54
C ALA A 497 23.85 -6.61 33.14
N PHE A 498 24.30 -5.71 32.26
CA PHE A 498 24.80 -6.06 30.92
C PHE A 498 26.00 -5.19 30.53
N THR A 499 26.81 -5.69 29.60
CA THR A 499 27.91 -4.96 28.97
C THR A 499 28.11 -5.51 27.56
N TYR A 500 28.21 -4.62 26.59
CA TYR A 500 28.37 -4.90 25.16
C TYR A 500 29.51 -4.05 24.58
N SER A 501 30.18 -4.57 23.56
CA SER A 501 31.15 -3.86 22.74
C SER A 501 30.49 -3.40 21.44
N CYS A 502 30.53 -2.11 21.14
CA CYS A 502 29.83 -1.53 20.01
C CYS A 502 30.71 -1.41 18.75
N THR A 503 30.07 -1.28 17.58
CA THR A 503 30.71 -1.18 16.27
C THR A 503 31.66 0.01 16.11
N ASP A 504 31.49 1.06 16.91
CA ASP A 504 32.37 2.23 16.96
C ASP A 504 33.56 2.05 17.92
N GLY A 505 33.73 0.85 18.51
CA GLY A 505 34.76 0.53 19.49
C GLY A 505 34.43 0.99 20.92
N SER A 506 33.28 1.65 21.14
CA SER A 506 32.85 2.06 22.47
C SER A 506 32.25 0.89 23.27
N THR A 507 32.12 1.07 24.59
CA THR A 507 31.43 0.14 25.47
C THR A 507 30.05 0.69 25.84
N LEU A 508 29.04 -0.17 25.75
CA LEU A 508 27.69 0.05 26.23
C LEU A 508 27.47 -0.84 27.45
N SER A 509 27.17 -0.27 28.60
CA SER A 509 26.96 -1.02 29.85
C SER A 509 25.73 -0.51 30.57
N GLY A 510 25.17 -1.31 31.47
CA GLY A 510 23.97 -0.90 32.18
C GLY A 510 23.36 -1.97 33.05
N ARG A 511 22.16 -1.68 33.54
CA ARG A 511 21.32 -2.65 34.27
C ARG A 511 19.85 -2.48 33.91
N ILE A 512 19.10 -3.58 33.96
CA ILE A 512 17.65 -3.60 33.84
C ILE A 512 17.09 -3.89 35.24
N GLU A 513 16.24 -3.00 35.73
CA GLU A 513 15.51 -3.16 36.98
C GLU A 513 14.05 -3.50 36.67
N THR A 514 13.57 -4.62 37.20
CA THR A 514 12.18 -5.07 37.04
C THR A 514 11.44 -4.93 38.36
N ALA A 515 10.39 -4.09 38.38
CA ALA A 515 9.49 -3.91 39.52
C ALA A 515 8.04 -4.15 39.08
N GLY A 516 7.49 -5.33 39.39
CA GLY A 516 6.17 -5.73 38.91
C GLY A 516 6.16 -5.89 37.38
N ASN A 517 5.29 -5.15 36.70
CA ASN A 517 5.17 -5.15 35.23
C ASN A 517 5.99 -4.02 34.57
N THR A 518 6.79 -3.29 35.34
CA THR A 518 7.62 -2.19 34.83
C THR A 518 9.07 -2.63 34.78
N GLU A 519 9.70 -2.45 33.62
CA GLU A 519 11.14 -2.59 33.44
C GLU A 519 11.76 -1.26 33.04
N ILE A 520 12.86 -0.89 33.69
CA ILE A 520 13.66 0.31 33.37
C ILE A 520 15.09 -0.15 33.10
N ALA A 521 15.61 0.19 31.93
CA ALA A 521 17.01 -0.01 31.59
C ALA A 521 17.80 1.28 31.88
N TYR A 522 18.80 1.19 32.73
CA TYR A 522 19.75 2.24 33.02
C TYR A 522 21.01 2.01 32.20
N VAL A 523 21.27 2.89 31.24
CA VAL A 523 22.28 2.68 30.19
C VAL A 523 23.39 3.72 30.28
N THR A 524 24.64 3.26 30.21
CA THR A 524 25.86 4.06 30.13
C THR A 524 26.58 3.73 28.83
N HIS A 525 26.78 4.74 27.98
CA HIS A 525 27.49 4.61 26.70
C HIS A 525 28.73 5.50 26.69
N ALA A 526 29.89 4.94 26.33
CA ALA A 526 31.16 5.66 26.21
C ALA A 526 31.55 6.49 27.47
N GLY A 527 31.26 5.95 28.66
CA GLY A 527 31.58 6.60 29.94
C GLY A 527 30.74 7.83 30.26
N ARG A 528 29.66 8.09 29.51
CA ARG A 528 28.71 9.18 29.80
C ARG A 528 27.85 8.85 31.02
N ALA A 529 27.13 9.86 31.52
CA ALA A 529 26.18 9.66 32.60
C ALA A 529 25.11 8.61 32.22
N GLU A 530 24.69 7.85 33.23
CA GLU A 530 23.65 6.85 33.10
C GLU A 530 22.31 7.47 32.71
N VAL A 531 21.64 6.88 31.72
CA VAL A 531 20.35 7.35 31.20
C VAL A 531 19.28 6.29 31.44
N PRO A 532 18.15 6.62 32.09
CA PRO A 532 17.04 5.70 32.26
C PRO A 532 16.19 5.63 30.98
N LEU A 533 15.88 4.41 30.55
CA LEU A 533 15.03 4.08 29.42
C LEU A 533 13.89 3.18 29.90
N ILE A 534 12.65 3.51 29.56
CA ILE A 534 11.47 2.77 29.99
C ILE A 534 11.14 1.71 28.95
N ALA A 535 10.75 0.50 29.36
CA ALA A 535 10.31 -0.53 28.43
C ALA A 535 9.18 -0.02 27.51
N ALA A 536 9.37 -0.22 26.21
CA ALA A 536 8.45 0.12 25.15
C ALA A 536 7.91 -1.16 24.50
N ALA A 537 6.68 -1.13 24.01
CA ALA A 537 6.13 -2.24 23.24
C ALA A 537 6.98 -2.44 21.98
N SER A 538 7.42 -3.67 21.74
CA SER A 538 8.19 -4.04 20.57
C SER A 538 7.78 -5.43 20.11
N THR A 539 7.79 -5.62 18.80
CA THR A 539 7.60 -6.92 18.16
C THR A 539 8.89 -7.75 18.14
N VAL A 540 10.04 -7.13 18.45
CA VAL A 540 11.37 -7.75 18.33
C VAL A 540 12.25 -7.41 19.54
N GLY A 541 12.61 -8.43 20.30
CA GLY A 541 13.47 -8.28 21.48
C GLY A 541 12.81 -7.46 22.60
N LYS A 542 13.63 -6.98 23.53
CA LYS A 542 13.19 -6.03 24.56
C LYS A 542 13.68 -4.63 24.21
N THR A 543 12.74 -3.72 23.97
CA THR A 543 13.05 -2.32 23.64
C THR A 543 12.79 -1.42 24.83
N TYR A 544 13.69 -0.48 25.05
CA TYR A 544 13.62 0.55 26.08
C TYR A 544 13.85 1.91 25.43
N SER A 545 13.05 2.92 25.77
CA SER A 545 13.19 4.26 25.21
C SER A 545 12.83 5.36 26.22
N ASN A 546 13.37 6.55 25.99
CA ASN A 546 12.94 7.81 26.63
C ASN A 546 12.57 8.89 25.62
N GLY A 547 12.36 8.51 24.35
CA GLY A 547 12.05 9.42 23.23
C GLY A 547 13.26 10.07 22.57
N GLN A 548 14.43 10.12 23.22
CA GLN A 548 15.68 10.62 22.62
C GLN A 548 16.70 9.51 22.34
N GLN A 549 16.65 8.46 23.14
CA GLN A 549 17.52 7.31 23.07
C GLN A 549 16.68 6.04 23.09
N THR A 550 17.13 5.03 22.37
CA THR A 550 16.47 3.72 22.30
C THR A 550 17.50 2.63 22.44
N LEU A 551 17.24 1.66 23.31
CA LEU A 551 18.00 0.44 23.47
C LEU A 551 17.10 -0.74 23.09
N THR A 552 17.47 -1.51 22.08
CA THR A 552 16.80 -2.78 21.76
C THR A 552 17.77 -3.93 22.05
N VAL A 553 17.40 -4.82 22.98
CA VAL A 553 18.19 -5.98 23.38
C VAL A 553 17.60 -7.26 22.77
N LEU A 554 18.42 -8.03 22.07
CA LEU A 554 18.05 -9.29 21.45
C LEU A 554 19.17 -10.32 21.64
N GLN A 555 18.93 -11.37 22.41
CA GLN A 555 19.79 -12.58 22.52
C GLN A 555 21.31 -12.33 22.56
N GLY A 556 21.80 -11.64 23.60
CA GLY A 556 23.24 -11.40 23.76
C GLY A 556 23.79 -10.25 22.93
N ALA A 557 22.89 -9.43 22.39
CA ALA A 557 23.20 -8.36 21.49
C ALA A 557 22.29 -7.15 21.75
N ALA A 558 22.76 -5.97 21.38
CA ALA A 558 22.03 -4.73 21.59
C ALA A 558 22.19 -3.76 20.41
N GLN A 559 21.12 -3.05 20.07
CA GLN A 559 21.17 -1.85 19.25
C GLN A 559 20.87 -0.64 20.13
N TYR A 560 21.78 0.33 20.16
CA TYR A 560 21.61 1.56 20.92
C TYR A 560 21.61 2.77 19.98
N THR A 561 20.49 3.50 19.95
CA THR A 561 20.30 4.68 19.11
C THR A 561 20.32 5.93 19.96
N THR A 562 21.17 6.89 19.62
CA THR A 562 21.25 8.21 20.28
C THR A 562 21.50 9.29 19.24
N GLY A 563 20.69 10.37 19.25
CA GLY A 563 20.87 11.50 18.33
C GLY A 563 20.84 11.11 16.85
N GLY A 564 19.96 10.16 16.49
CA GLY A 564 19.84 9.64 15.12
C GLY A 564 20.94 8.67 14.67
N THR A 565 21.96 8.43 15.50
CA THR A 565 23.00 7.43 15.21
C THR A 565 22.66 6.12 15.89
N ALA A 566 22.57 5.02 15.12
CA ALA A 566 22.38 3.68 15.63
C ALA A 566 23.74 2.96 15.77
N LEU A 567 23.99 2.37 16.94
CA LEU A 567 25.17 1.58 17.25
C LEU A 567 24.75 0.13 17.50
N LEU A 568 25.43 -0.80 16.84
CA LEU A 568 25.25 -2.23 17.08
C LEU A 568 26.30 -2.70 18.07
N CYS A 569 25.90 -3.43 19.11
CA CYS A 569 26.75 -3.86 20.20
C CYS A 569 26.56 -5.36 20.51
N GLN A 570 27.64 -6.07 20.83
CA GLN A 570 27.68 -7.51 21.12
C GLN A 570 28.47 -7.83 22.37
#